data_AF-A0AA49GK51-F1
#
_entry.id   AF-A0AA49GK51-F1
#
_cell.length_a   1.000
_cell.length_b   1.000
_cell.length_c   1.000
_cell.angle_alpha   90.00
_cell.angle_beta   90.00
_cell.angle_gamma   90.00
#
_symmetry.space_group_name_H-M   'P 1'
#
loop_
_entity.id
_entity.type
_entity.pdbx_description
1 polymer ?
#
loop_
_entity_poly.entity_id
_entity_poly.type
_entity_poly.pdbx_seq_one_letter_code
_entity_poly.pdbx_strand_id
1 'polypeptide(L)'
;MKYSLSLMLLLSFTLAYGQDIEINKVEEYDLVYLINGIKELSNEQTDDLSLRMFSIANLPGSAGNASGEVTHDLLIAVSEYDEAPNQSLFRISSFYNPKIMEWKMDNPEPIVVIEYGPYNDRKAIEIQIGLQKIALK
;
A
#
# COMPACT_ATOMS: atom_id res chain seq x y z
N MET A 1 22.03 53.79 29.56
CA MET A 1 21.06 53.12 28.65
C MET A 1 21.63 52.62 27.31
N LYS A 2 22.94 52.77 26.99
CA LYS A 2 23.49 52.38 25.67
C LYS A 2 23.95 50.92 25.55
N TYR A 3 24.21 50.23 26.67
CA TYR A 3 24.68 48.83 26.66
C TYR A 3 23.55 47.78 26.67
N SER A 4 22.31 48.19 26.92
CA SER A 4 21.16 47.27 27.00
C SER A 4 20.75 46.71 25.63
N LEU A 5 20.99 47.46 24.55
CA LEU A 5 20.64 47.02 23.20
C LEU A 5 21.64 45.98 22.64
N SER A 6 22.92 46.09 23.05
CA SER A 6 23.99 45.21 22.57
C SER A 6 23.89 43.79 23.14
N LEU A 7 23.35 43.63 24.36
CA LEU A 7 23.20 42.32 25.00
C LEU A 7 22.05 41.52 24.40
N MET A 8 21.01 42.21 23.93
CA MET A 8 19.81 41.59 23.35
C MET A 8 20.05 41.02 21.94
N LEU A 9 20.99 41.61 21.18
CA LEU A 9 21.37 41.14 19.84
C LEU A 9 22.30 39.90 19.86
N LEU A 10 23.02 39.67 20.95
CA LEU A 10 23.89 38.50 21.13
C LEU A 10 23.10 37.24 21.51
N LEU A 11 21.92 37.39 22.11
CA LEU A 11 21.04 36.27 22.48
C LEU A 11 20.28 35.67 21.29
N SER A 12 20.08 36.42 20.20
CA SER A 12 19.36 35.96 19.00
C SER A 12 20.13 34.96 18.11
N PHE A 13 21.41 34.69 18.39
CA PHE A 13 22.26 33.81 17.56
C PHE A 13 22.34 32.34 18.00
N THR A 14 21.65 31.92 19.07
CA THR A 14 21.90 30.60 19.69
C THR A 14 20.79 29.54 19.54
N LEU A 15 19.77 29.78 18.71
CA LEU A 15 18.60 28.87 18.60
C LEU A 15 18.31 28.38 17.17
N ALA A 16 19.33 28.25 16.32
CA ALA A 16 19.21 27.52 15.06
C ALA A 16 19.76 26.10 15.23
N TYR A 17 19.11 25.29 16.07
CA TYR A 17 19.33 23.84 16.02
C TYR A 17 18.62 23.31 14.77
N GLY A 18 19.40 23.02 13.72
CA GLY A 18 18.90 22.24 12.60
C GLY A 18 18.50 20.84 13.09
N GLN A 19 17.46 20.25 12.51
CA GLN A 19 17.14 18.85 12.76
C GLN A 19 18.30 17.99 12.24
N ASP A 20 19.03 17.31 13.13
CA ASP A 20 20.02 16.32 12.74
C ASP A 20 19.28 15.13 12.11
N ILE A 21 19.45 14.96 10.80
CA ILE A 21 18.86 13.84 10.05
C ILE A 21 19.85 12.68 10.09
N GLU A 22 19.52 11.64 10.85
CA GLU A 22 20.25 10.38 10.83
C GLU A 22 19.65 9.44 9.77
N ILE A 23 20.52 8.91 8.89
CA ILE A 23 20.12 7.96 7.86
C ILE A 23 20.58 6.56 8.31
N ASN A 24 19.63 5.73 8.70
CA ASN A 24 19.87 4.36 9.14
C ASN A 24 19.40 3.36 8.07
N LYS A 25 20.20 2.31 7.84
CA LYS A 25 19.79 1.20 6.99
C LYS A 25 18.77 0.34 7.74
N VAL A 26 17.64 0.05 7.09
CA VAL A 26 16.66 -0.91 7.60
C VAL A 26 17.16 -2.32 7.31
N GLU A 27 17.33 -3.14 8.34
CA GLU A 27 17.82 -4.53 8.24
C GLU A 27 16.70 -5.58 8.40
N GLU A 28 15.46 -5.15 8.67
CA GLU A 28 14.31 -6.07 8.83
C GLU A 28 13.94 -6.68 7.47
N TYR A 29 14.31 -7.95 7.29
CA TYR A 29 14.20 -8.64 6.00
C TYR A 29 12.78 -8.61 5.42
N ASP A 30 11.76 -8.93 6.23
CA ASP A 30 10.37 -9.00 5.75
C ASP A 30 9.87 -7.64 5.27
N LEU A 31 10.20 -6.56 5.99
CA LEU A 31 9.88 -5.20 5.59
C LEU A 31 10.63 -4.79 4.33
N VAL A 32 11.94 -5.06 4.26
CA VAL A 32 12.76 -4.77 3.08
C VAL A 32 12.26 -5.53 1.85
N TYR A 33 11.93 -6.81 1.99
CA TYR A 33 11.39 -7.64 0.93
C TYR A 33 10.02 -7.12 0.47
N LEU A 34 9.12 -6.85 1.42
CA LEU A 34 7.79 -6.32 1.15
C LEU A 34 7.86 -4.99 0.38
N ILE A 35 8.59 -4.01 0.89
CA ILE A 35 8.65 -2.66 0.33
C ILE A 35 9.34 -2.64 -1.05
N ASN A 36 10.36 -3.47 -1.27
CA ASN A 36 11.02 -3.53 -2.58
C ASN A 36 10.27 -4.40 -3.59
N GLY A 37 9.43 -5.34 -3.13
CA GLY A 37 8.70 -6.28 -3.98
C GLY A 37 7.26 -5.86 -4.31
N ILE A 38 6.70 -4.91 -3.58
CA ILE A 38 5.32 -4.46 -3.77
C ILE A 38 5.18 -3.63 -5.05
N LYS A 39 4.13 -3.92 -5.83
CA LYS A 39 3.75 -3.18 -7.03
C LYS A 39 2.33 -2.68 -6.89
N GLU A 40 2.12 -1.37 -7.05
CA GLU A 40 0.78 -0.80 -7.09
C GLU A 40 0.04 -1.25 -8.35
N LEU A 41 -1.19 -1.73 -8.16
CA LEU A 41 -2.10 -2.12 -9.24
C LEU A 41 -3.21 -1.07 -9.45
N SER A 42 -3.72 -0.50 -8.35
CA SER A 42 -4.69 0.59 -8.41
C SER A 42 -4.67 1.42 -7.13
N ASN A 43 -5.17 2.65 -7.26
CA ASN A 43 -5.40 3.57 -6.18
C ASN A 43 -6.69 4.33 -6.48
N GLU A 44 -7.71 4.02 -5.70
CA GLU A 44 -9.06 4.48 -5.92
C GLU A 44 -9.63 5.11 -4.64
N GLN A 45 -10.71 5.86 -4.80
CA GLN A 45 -11.35 6.59 -3.73
C GLN A 45 -12.86 6.62 -3.93
N THR A 46 -13.59 6.36 -2.85
CA THR A 46 -15.01 6.75 -2.70
C THR A 46 -15.12 7.97 -1.80
N ASP A 47 -16.33 8.43 -1.54
CA ASP A 47 -16.56 9.51 -0.58
C ASP A 47 -16.08 9.14 0.84
N ASP A 48 -16.12 7.85 1.20
CA ASP A 48 -15.84 7.37 2.55
C ASP A 48 -14.53 6.58 2.69
N LEU A 49 -14.02 5.97 1.61
CA LEU A 49 -12.89 5.02 1.65
C LEU A 49 -11.79 5.31 0.64
N SER A 50 -10.53 5.22 1.08
CA SER A 50 -9.36 5.07 0.22
C SER A 50 -9.04 3.60 0.03
N LEU A 51 -8.88 3.20 -1.22
CA LEU A 51 -8.63 1.82 -1.62
C LEU A 51 -7.35 1.74 -2.42
N ARG A 52 -6.36 0.99 -1.95
CA ARG A 52 -5.13 0.73 -2.71
C ARG A 52 -4.94 -0.76 -2.86
N MET A 53 -4.69 -1.19 -4.08
CA MET A 53 -4.40 -2.57 -4.39
C MET A 53 -2.96 -2.71 -4.83
N PHE A 54 -2.26 -3.67 -4.26
CA PHE A 54 -0.90 -3.99 -4.62
C PHE A 54 -0.76 -5.47 -4.95
N SER A 55 0.26 -5.81 -5.73
CA SER A 55 0.72 -7.18 -5.90
C SER A 55 2.14 -7.36 -5.40
N ILE A 56 2.43 -8.55 -4.88
CA ILE A 56 3.78 -8.99 -4.51
C ILE A 56 4.01 -10.34 -5.16
N ALA A 57 5.10 -10.46 -5.91
CA ALA A 57 5.49 -11.73 -6.51
C ALA A 57 5.94 -12.71 -5.41
N ASN A 58 5.39 -13.92 -5.43
CA ASN A 58 5.85 -15.01 -4.58
C ASN A 58 7.19 -15.57 -5.09
N LEU A 59 7.80 -16.45 -4.31
CA LEU A 59 9.08 -17.07 -4.65
C LEU A 59 9.05 -17.75 -6.04
N PRO A 60 10.21 -17.82 -6.74
CA PRO A 60 10.33 -18.54 -8.00
C PRO A 60 9.75 -19.95 -7.93
N GLY A 61 9.00 -20.36 -8.96
CA GLY A 61 8.36 -21.68 -9.03
C GLY A 61 7.11 -21.85 -8.15
N SER A 62 6.64 -20.78 -7.49
CA SER A 62 5.41 -20.81 -6.68
C SER A 62 4.14 -21.15 -7.47
N ALA A 63 4.15 -21.08 -8.81
CA ALA A 63 3.04 -21.57 -9.65
C ALA A 63 3.02 -23.10 -9.82
N GLY A 64 4.03 -23.82 -9.32
CA GLY A 64 4.08 -25.28 -9.35
C GLY A 64 4.23 -25.89 -10.75
N ASN A 65 4.67 -25.09 -11.74
CA ASN A 65 4.79 -25.51 -13.13
C ASN A 65 6.24 -25.42 -13.65
N ALA A 66 6.51 -26.15 -14.73
CA ALA A 66 7.87 -26.27 -15.30
C ALA A 66 8.37 -24.98 -15.98
N SER A 67 7.47 -24.02 -16.26
CA SER A 67 7.82 -22.71 -16.82
C SER A 67 8.52 -21.80 -15.78
N GLY A 68 8.52 -22.16 -14.50
CA GLY A 68 9.13 -21.37 -13.43
C GLY A 68 8.33 -20.11 -13.10
N GLU A 69 7.05 -20.08 -13.48
CA GLU A 69 6.20 -18.92 -13.26
C GLU A 69 5.91 -18.72 -11.77
N VAL A 70 5.63 -17.47 -11.43
CA VAL A 70 5.35 -17.06 -10.06
C VAL A 70 3.88 -16.72 -9.90
N THR A 71 3.33 -17.14 -8.77
CA THR A 71 2.06 -16.58 -8.29
C THR A 71 2.32 -15.23 -7.62
N HIS A 72 1.26 -14.48 -7.42
CA HIS A 72 1.29 -13.19 -6.77
C HIS A 72 0.27 -13.18 -5.65
N ASP A 73 0.61 -12.49 -4.58
CA ASP A 73 -0.32 -12.16 -3.54
C ASP A 73 -0.84 -10.75 -3.78
N LEU A 74 -2.14 -10.57 -3.61
CA LEU A 74 -2.79 -9.27 -3.67
C LEU A 74 -2.95 -8.74 -2.26
N LEU A 75 -2.52 -7.49 -2.07
CA LEU A 75 -2.77 -6.72 -0.87
C LEU A 75 -3.81 -5.65 -1.17
N ILE A 76 -4.84 -5.57 -0.35
CA ILE A 76 -5.90 -4.57 -0.45
C ILE A 76 -5.88 -3.75 0.82
N ALA A 77 -5.37 -2.52 0.71
CA ALA A 77 -5.39 -1.54 1.79
C ALA A 77 -6.68 -0.72 1.70
N VAL A 78 -7.37 -0.60 2.82
CA VAL A 78 -8.63 0.16 2.96
C VAL A 78 -8.47 1.11 4.14
N SER A 79 -8.76 2.39 3.95
CA SER A 79 -8.75 3.37 5.04
C SER A 79 -9.89 4.38 4.92
N GLU A 80 -10.40 4.84 6.05
CA GLU A 80 -11.30 6.00 6.10
C GLU A 80 -10.54 7.32 5.88
N TYR A 81 -11.29 8.41 5.69
CA TYR A 81 -10.76 9.77 5.61
C TYR A 81 -11.01 10.51 6.93
N ASP A 82 -10.08 10.40 7.88
CA ASP A 82 -10.13 11.14 9.16
C ASP A 82 -8.70 11.43 9.68
N GLU A 83 -8.56 12.20 10.75
CA GLU A 83 -7.28 12.52 11.42
C GLU A 83 -6.62 11.27 12.03
N ALA A 84 -7.44 10.32 12.47
CA ALA A 84 -7.02 9.02 12.98
C ALA A 84 -7.88 7.91 12.33
N PRO A 85 -7.69 7.67 11.02
CA PRO A 85 -8.61 6.85 10.26
C PRO A 85 -8.50 5.38 10.67
N ASN A 86 -9.62 4.66 10.68
CA ASN A 86 -9.56 3.20 10.75
C ASN A 86 -8.92 2.68 9.46
N GLN A 87 -8.08 1.66 9.58
CA GLN A 87 -7.35 1.10 8.45
C GLN A 87 -7.32 -0.43 8.55
N SER A 88 -7.42 -1.07 7.41
CA SER A 88 -7.30 -2.52 7.27
C SER A 88 -6.44 -2.87 6.06
N LEU A 89 -5.73 -4.00 6.19
CA LEU A 89 -4.96 -4.59 5.11
C LEU A 89 -5.40 -6.05 4.95
N PHE A 90 -5.92 -6.39 3.78
CA PHE A 90 -6.29 -7.75 3.43
C PHE A 90 -5.26 -8.36 2.50
N ARG A 91 -4.98 -9.64 2.67
CA ARG A 91 -4.11 -10.42 1.78
C ARG A 91 -4.91 -11.54 1.15
N ILE A 92 -4.80 -11.66 -0.18
CA ILE A 92 -5.37 -12.77 -0.93
C ILE A 92 -4.24 -13.40 -1.74
N SER A 93 -3.94 -14.66 -1.43
CA SER A 93 -2.75 -15.32 -1.96
C SER A 93 -3.01 -16.09 -3.25
N SER A 94 -1.90 -16.41 -3.94
CA SER A 94 -1.85 -17.42 -5.01
C SER A 94 -2.56 -17.06 -6.32
N PHE A 95 -2.57 -15.78 -6.70
CA PHE A 95 -3.02 -15.38 -8.03
C PHE A 95 -1.97 -15.65 -9.10
N TYR A 96 -2.39 -16.27 -10.18
CA TYR A 96 -1.55 -16.35 -11.37
C TYR A 96 -1.75 -15.09 -12.22
N ASN A 97 -0.69 -14.29 -12.37
CA ASN A 97 -0.66 -13.05 -13.17
C ASN A 97 -1.93 -12.16 -13.03
N PRO A 98 -2.28 -11.70 -11.81
CA PRO A 98 -3.53 -10.95 -11.60
C PRO A 98 -3.55 -9.63 -12.35
N LYS A 99 -4.74 -9.24 -12.84
CA LYS A 99 -4.99 -7.97 -13.49
C LYS A 99 -6.34 -7.42 -13.03
N ILE A 100 -6.36 -6.14 -12.65
CA ILE A 100 -7.60 -5.42 -12.37
C ILE A 100 -8.29 -5.12 -13.71
N MET A 101 -9.55 -5.53 -13.82
CA MET A 101 -10.36 -5.32 -15.02
C MET A 101 -11.22 -4.07 -14.89
N GLU A 102 -11.93 -3.95 -13.77
CA GLU A 102 -12.81 -2.82 -13.49
C GLU A 102 -13.04 -2.65 -12.00
N TRP A 103 -13.45 -1.44 -11.64
CA TRP A 103 -13.97 -1.09 -10.33
C TRP A 103 -15.42 -0.62 -10.47
N LYS A 104 -16.29 -1.10 -9.58
CA LYS A 104 -17.69 -0.69 -9.45
C LYS A 104 -17.84 0.10 -8.15
N MET A 105 -17.82 1.42 -8.28
CA MET A 105 -17.76 2.36 -7.15
C MET A 105 -19.11 2.86 -6.66
N ASP A 106 -20.20 2.57 -7.38
CA ASP A 106 -21.55 3.06 -7.07
C ASP A 106 -22.22 2.35 -5.86
N ASN A 107 -21.49 1.52 -5.12
CA ASN A 107 -21.98 0.80 -3.94
C ASN A 107 -21.35 1.35 -2.67
N PRO A 108 -22.04 1.25 -1.51
CA PRO A 108 -21.45 1.60 -0.22
C PRO A 108 -20.18 0.79 0.10
N GLU A 109 -20.07 -0.41 -0.47
CA GLU A 109 -18.86 -1.23 -0.47
C GLU A 109 -18.44 -1.47 -1.93
N PRO A 110 -17.34 -0.86 -2.39
CA PRO A 110 -16.85 -1.02 -3.75
C PRO A 110 -16.56 -2.46 -4.15
N ILE A 111 -16.74 -2.76 -5.43
CA ILE A 111 -16.43 -4.08 -5.98
C ILE A 111 -15.29 -3.94 -6.99
N VAL A 112 -14.27 -4.77 -6.86
CA VAL A 112 -13.22 -4.92 -7.87
C VAL A 112 -13.40 -6.23 -8.61
N VAL A 113 -13.22 -6.18 -9.93
CA VAL A 113 -13.18 -7.37 -10.78
C VAL A 113 -11.72 -7.66 -11.13
N ILE A 114 -11.25 -8.84 -10.74
CA ILE A 114 -9.87 -9.27 -10.93
C ILE A 114 -9.86 -10.47 -11.86
N GLU A 115 -9.10 -10.36 -12.93
CA GLU A 115 -8.80 -11.45 -13.82
C GLU A 115 -7.47 -12.11 -13.44
N TYR A 116 -7.42 -13.44 -13.45
CA TYR A 116 -6.22 -14.22 -13.13
C TYR A 116 -6.19 -15.54 -13.89
N GLY A 117 -5.04 -16.20 -13.92
CA GLY A 117 -4.82 -17.45 -14.64
C GLY A 117 -3.84 -17.31 -15.80
N PRO A 118 -3.43 -18.43 -16.40
CA PRO A 118 -2.54 -18.44 -17.56
C PRO A 118 -3.17 -17.72 -18.75
N TYR A 119 -2.33 -17.30 -19.70
CA TYR A 119 -2.75 -16.48 -20.85
C TYR A 119 -3.96 -17.05 -21.61
N ASN A 120 -4.05 -18.38 -21.74
CA ASN A 120 -5.12 -19.05 -22.48
C ASN A 120 -6.32 -19.53 -21.61
N ASP A 121 -6.27 -19.40 -20.29
CA ASP A 121 -7.34 -19.84 -19.37
C ASP A 121 -7.48 -18.84 -18.21
N ARG A 122 -7.95 -17.65 -18.56
CA ARG A 122 -8.20 -16.55 -17.63
C ARG A 122 -9.57 -16.69 -17.00
N LYS A 123 -9.64 -16.46 -15.68
CA LYS A 123 -10.87 -16.44 -14.87
C LYS A 123 -11.02 -15.07 -14.24
N ALA A 124 -12.26 -14.65 -14.04
CA ALA A 124 -12.56 -13.43 -13.32
C ALA A 124 -13.25 -13.76 -11.99
N ILE A 125 -12.94 -12.97 -10.96
CA ILE A 125 -13.66 -12.95 -9.69
C ILE A 125 -14.07 -11.52 -9.37
N GLU A 126 -15.21 -11.38 -8.68
CA GLU A 126 -15.65 -10.12 -8.13
C GLU A 126 -15.44 -10.14 -6.61
N ILE A 127 -14.79 -9.10 -6.08
CA ILE A 127 -14.51 -8.96 -4.65
C ILE A 127 -15.16 -7.69 -4.17
N GLN A 128 -16.09 -7.82 -3.22
CA GLN A 128 -16.67 -6.71 -2.48
C GLN A 128 -15.73 -6.31 -1.33
N ILE A 129 -15.48 -5.01 -1.20
CA ILE A 129 -14.47 -4.47 -0.30
C ILE A 129 -15.15 -3.55 0.72
N GLY A 130 -15.03 -3.92 2.00
CA GLY A 130 -15.38 -3.08 3.13
C GLY A 130 -14.17 -2.86 4.05
N LEU A 131 -14.31 -1.89 4.95
CA LEU A 131 -13.26 -1.54 5.89
C LEU A 131 -12.86 -2.71 6.81
N GLN A 132 -13.82 -3.51 7.27
CA GLN A 132 -13.57 -4.57 8.25
C GLN A 132 -13.49 -5.97 7.63
N LYS A 133 -13.97 -6.14 6.39
CA LYS A 133 -14.03 -7.43 5.71
C LYS A 133 -14.04 -7.25 4.20
N ILE A 134 -13.58 -8.28 3.51
CA ILE A 134 -13.77 -8.46 2.07
C ILE A 134 -14.49 -9.78 1.81
N ALA A 135 -15.24 -9.87 0.71
CA ALA A 135 -15.98 -11.08 0.35
C ALA A 135 -16.00 -11.30 -1.16
N LEU A 136 -15.99 -12.57 -1.57
CA LEU A 136 -16.33 -12.97 -2.93
C LEU A 136 -17.84 -12.77 -3.14
N LYS A 137 -18.22 -12.24 -4.30
CA LYS A 137 -19.61 -12.05 -4.69
C LYS A 137 -20.16 -13.20 -5.53
#